data_AF-A0A846XD65-F1
#
_entry.id   AF-A0A846XD65-F1
#
_cell.length_a   1.000
_cell.length_b   1.000
_cell.length_c   1.000
_cell.angle_alpha   90.00
_cell.angle_beta   90.00
_cell.angle_gamma   90.00
#
_symmetry.space_group_name_H-M   'P 1'
#
loop_
_entity.id
_entity.type
_entity.pdbx_description
1 polymer ?
#
loop_
_entity_poly.entity_id
_entity_poly.type
_entity_poly.pdbx_seq_one_letter_code
_entity_poly.pdbx_strand_id
1 'polypeptide(L)'
;MSVPKRTARRLLIAGAVISGSAVVAVSTTVGAGAARALPPGDAFCSAVPVGSRLDIECTNTDVGAATAGVLGLCTNLRILHRPAERMRPESTIRWSEDCGPGAHPILWSPNARTDYDRLRDNERTRDNDF
;
A
#
# COMPACT_ATOMS: atom_id res chain seq x y z
N MET A 1 -53.61 25.44 47.72
CA MET A 1 -53.48 25.32 46.25
C MET A 1 -53.86 26.65 45.61
N SER A 2 -53.02 27.13 44.70
CA SER A 2 -53.29 28.10 43.61
C SER A 2 -53.24 29.63 43.88
N VAL A 3 -51.99 30.12 43.81
CA VAL A 3 -51.40 31.41 43.40
C VAL A 3 -52.29 32.48 42.71
N PRO A 4 -52.15 33.78 43.04
CA PRO A 4 -52.75 34.90 42.31
C PRO A 4 -51.87 35.31 41.12
N LYS A 5 -52.46 35.55 39.94
CA LYS A 5 -51.71 36.03 38.76
C LYS A 5 -52.22 37.41 38.33
N ARG A 6 -51.48 38.45 38.76
CA ARG A 6 -51.57 39.83 38.23
C ARG A 6 -50.83 39.89 36.90
N THR A 7 -51.52 40.38 35.87
CA THR A 7 -51.03 40.71 34.53
C THR A 7 -51.45 42.16 34.28
N ALA A 8 -50.72 43.09 33.68
CA ALA A 8 -49.44 43.07 32.99
C ALA A 8 -48.77 44.45 33.21
N ARG A 9 -47.46 44.47 33.43
CA ARG A 9 -46.64 45.69 33.43
C ARG A 9 -46.42 46.11 31.97
N ARG A 10 -46.73 47.37 31.65
CA ARG A 10 -46.27 48.00 30.41
C ARG A 10 -44.76 48.16 30.48
N LEU A 11 -44.05 47.61 29.50
CA LEU A 11 -42.65 47.96 29.20
C LEU A 11 -42.57 48.23 27.70
N LEU A 12 -42.49 49.52 27.37
CA LEU A 12 -42.02 50.01 26.09
C LEU A 12 -40.50 50.17 26.25
N ILE A 13 -39.70 49.44 25.46
CA ILE A 13 -38.30 49.80 25.23
C ILE A 13 -38.02 49.68 23.74
N ALA A 14 -37.48 50.78 23.23
CA ALA A 14 -37.19 51.11 21.86
C ALA A 14 -36.13 50.20 21.21
N GLY A 15 -36.26 50.06 19.88
CA GLY A 15 -35.23 50.51 18.92
C GLY A 15 -33.85 49.88 18.98
N ALA A 16 -33.53 49.13 17.92
CA ALA A 16 -32.27 48.45 17.63
C ALA A 16 -31.03 49.37 17.54
N VAL A 17 -29.87 48.81 17.87
CA VAL A 17 -28.56 49.22 17.32
C VAL A 17 -27.77 47.95 16.95
N ILE A 18 -27.49 47.81 15.66
CA ILE A 18 -26.59 46.80 15.07
C ILE A 18 -25.25 47.50 14.83
N SER A 19 -24.18 47.02 15.46
CA SER A 19 -22.77 47.37 15.14
C SER A 19 -21.85 46.65 16.15
N GLY A 20 -20.76 45.98 15.82
CA GLY A 20 -20.07 45.72 14.56
C GLY A 20 -18.99 44.65 14.81
N SER A 21 -18.66 43.89 13.77
CA SER A 21 -17.76 42.74 13.81
C SER A 21 -16.29 43.15 13.96
N ALA A 22 -15.53 42.42 14.78
CA ALA A 22 -14.07 42.30 14.62
C ALA A 22 -13.71 40.82 14.69
N VAL A 23 -13.62 40.19 13.52
CA VAL A 23 -13.15 38.81 13.36
C VAL A 23 -11.63 38.86 13.45
N VAL A 24 -11.05 38.39 14.57
CA VAL A 24 -9.61 38.11 14.61
C VAL A 24 -9.41 36.72 14.01
N ALA A 25 -9.31 36.68 12.68
CA ALA A 25 -8.83 35.51 11.97
C ALA A 25 -7.33 35.41 12.20
N VAL A 26 -6.91 34.57 13.14
CA VAL A 26 -5.49 34.19 13.25
C VAL A 26 -5.18 33.29 12.06
N SER A 27 -4.57 33.87 11.03
CA SER A 27 -3.99 33.12 9.92
C SER A 27 -2.78 32.34 10.42
N THR A 28 -2.99 31.16 10.99
CA THR A 28 -1.92 30.17 11.09
C THR A 28 -1.69 29.65 9.68
N THR A 29 -0.72 30.23 8.98
CA THR A 29 -0.12 29.58 7.82
C THR A 29 0.54 28.32 8.34
N VAL A 30 -0.19 27.20 8.34
CA VAL A 30 0.40 25.88 8.51
C VAL A 30 1.29 25.70 7.28
N GLY A 31 2.58 25.94 7.45
CA GLY A 31 3.58 25.61 6.45
C GLY A 31 3.50 24.11 6.24
N ALA A 32 2.77 23.67 5.22
CA ALA A 32 2.87 22.33 4.70
C ALA A 32 4.28 22.21 4.10
N GLY A 33 5.23 21.78 4.93
CA GLY A 33 6.54 21.37 4.44
C GLY A 33 6.31 20.37 3.32
N ALA A 34 6.97 20.57 2.18
CA ALA A 34 6.85 19.68 1.05
C ALA A 34 7.30 18.27 1.48
N ALA A 35 6.34 17.42 1.86
CA ALA A 35 6.56 16.01 2.04
C ALA A 35 6.82 15.46 0.63
N ARG A 36 8.10 15.29 0.30
CA ARG A 36 8.46 14.56 -0.92
C ARG A 36 8.13 13.10 -0.65
N ALA A 37 7.19 12.54 -1.42
CA ALA A 37 6.98 11.10 -1.44
C ALA A 37 8.30 10.45 -1.85
N LEU A 38 8.79 9.51 -1.06
CA LEU A 38 9.90 8.65 -1.47
C LEU A 38 9.47 7.95 -2.76
N PRO A 39 10.35 7.80 -3.77
CA PRO A 39 10.01 6.98 -4.92
C PRO A 39 9.58 5.58 -4.45
N PRO A 40 8.62 4.95 -5.13
CA PRO A 40 8.21 3.59 -4.82
C PRO A 40 9.43 2.67 -4.89
N GLY A 41 9.49 1.72 -3.95
CA GLY A 41 10.52 0.70 -3.94
C GLY A 41 10.24 -0.40 -4.97
N ASP A 42 11.12 -1.39 -4.99
CA ASP A 42 11.08 -2.49 -5.94
C ASP A 42 10.91 -3.83 -5.23
N ALA A 43 10.51 -4.84 -5.98
CA ALA A 43 10.55 -6.23 -5.52
C ALA A 43 11.30 -7.08 -6.55
N PHE A 44 12.29 -7.83 -6.10
CA PHE A 44 13.13 -8.64 -6.97
C PHE A 44 13.50 -9.97 -6.32
N CYS A 45 13.86 -10.94 -7.15
CA CYS A 45 14.31 -12.26 -6.72
C CYS A 45 15.64 -12.63 -7.36
N SER A 46 16.41 -13.41 -6.62
CA SER A 46 17.58 -14.13 -7.12
C SER A 46 17.36 -15.62 -6.88
N ALA A 47 17.86 -16.46 -7.78
CA ALA A 47 17.79 -17.90 -7.66
C ALA A 47 19.13 -18.53 -8.05
N VAL A 48 19.61 -19.45 -7.22
CA VAL A 48 20.92 -20.11 -7.37
C VAL A 48 20.71 -21.63 -7.30
N PRO A 49 21.16 -22.39 -8.31
CA PRO A 49 21.11 -23.85 -8.25
C PRO A 49 22.19 -24.39 -7.30
N VAL A 50 21.80 -25.31 -6.42
CA VAL A 50 22.69 -25.98 -5.45
C VAL A 50 22.40 -27.47 -5.49
N GLY A 51 23.18 -28.23 -6.26
CA GLY A 51 22.95 -29.66 -6.45
C GLY A 51 21.59 -29.93 -7.11
N SER A 52 20.71 -30.68 -6.46
CA SER A 52 19.35 -30.96 -6.96
C SER A 52 18.33 -29.88 -6.63
N ARG A 53 18.73 -28.81 -5.94
CA ARG A 53 17.85 -27.80 -5.39
C ARG A 53 18.05 -26.46 -6.08
N LEU A 54 16.99 -25.67 -6.11
CA LEU A 54 17.04 -24.25 -6.47
C LEU A 54 16.77 -23.45 -5.19
N ASP A 55 17.75 -22.66 -4.76
CA ASP A 55 17.61 -21.75 -3.62
C ASP A 55 17.19 -20.38 -4.12
N ILE A 56 16.11 -19.83 -3.57
CA ILE A 56 15.51 -18.56 -3.99
C ILE A 56 15.48 -17.58 -2.82
N GLU A 57 15.88 -16.35 -3.10
CA GLU A 57 15.78 -15.22 -2.18
C GLU A 57 15.09 -14.06 -2.90
N CYS A 58 14.03 -13.53 -2.30
CA CYS A 58 13.30 -12.38 -2.81
C CYS A 58 13.27 -11.27 -1.78
N THR A 59 13.49 -10.04 -2.24
CA THR A 59 13.52 -8.83 -1.41
C THR A 59 12.48 -7.84 -1.93
N ASN A 60 11.69 -7.30 -1.01
CA ASN A 60 10.79 -6.18 -1.23
C ASN A 60 11.36 -4.97 -0.51
N THR A 61 11.71 -3.92 -1.25
CA THR A 61 12.16 -2.63 -0.71
C THR A 61 11.04 -1.59 -0.69
N ASP A 62 9.86 -1.94 -1.18
CA ASP A 62 8.69 -1.05 -1.15
C ASP A 62 8.04 -1.00 0.23
N VAL A 63 7.47 0.16 0.55
CA VAL A 63 6.68 0.41 1.77
C VAL A 63 5.31 -0.29 1.72
N GLY A 64 4.87 -0.67 0.53
CA GLY A 64 3.73 -1.54 0.27
C GLY A 64 4.13 -3.00 0.20
N ALA A 65 3.11 -3.85 0.14
CA ALA A 65 3.32 -5.29 0.02
C ALA A 65 3.64 -5.68 -1.43
N ALA A 66 4.26 -6.85 -1.57
CA ALA A 66 4.62 -7.43 -2.86
C ALA A 66 4.13 -8.88 -2.96
N THR A 67 4.30 -9.47 -4.13
CA THR A 67 4.19 -10.91 -4.34
C THR A 67 5.47 -11.46 -4.93
N ALA A 68 5.81 -12.70 -4.59
CA ALA A 68 6.92 -13.42 -5.21
C ALA A 68 6.62 -14.89 -5.44
N GLY A 69 7.20 -15.46 -6.49
CA GLY A 69 7.04 -16.86 -6.86
C GLY A 69 8.19 -17.36 -7.72
N VAL A 70 8.07 -18.61 -8.17
CA VAL A 70 9.02 -19.19 -9.12
C VAL A 70 8.33 -20.23 -9.98
N LEU A 71 8.72 -20.26 -11.26
CA LEU A 71 8.52 -21.39 -12.15
C LEU A 71 9.88 -21.92 -12.59
N GLY A 72 10.07 -23.23 -12.54
CA GLY A 72 11.32 -23.88 -12.96
C GLY A 72 11.09 -25.25 -13.57
N LEU A 73 12.13 -25.75 -14.23
CA LEU A 73 12.18 -27.05 -14.88
C LEU A 73 13.46 -27.77 -14.46
N CYS A 74 13.33 -29.06 -14.17
CA CYS A 74 14.42 -29.94 -13.80
C CYS A 74 14.79 -30.90 -14.95
N THR A 75 15.98 -31.51 -14.87
CA THR A 75 16.45 -32.52 -15.84
C THR A 75 15.51 -33.73 -15.97
N ASN A 76 14.78 -34.09 -14.90
CA ASN A 76 13.78 -35.15 -14.89
C ASN A 76 12.38 -34.68 -15.34
N LEU A 77 12.29 -33.51 -15.99
CA LEU A 77 11.06 -32.87 -16.46
C LEU A 77 10.09 -32.48 -15.33
N ARG A 78 10.50 -32.53 -14.07
CA ARG A 78 9.71 -32.01 -12.96
C ARG A 78 9.59 -30.50 -13.07
N ILE A 79 8.36 -30.00 -12.93
CA ILE A 79 8.09 -28.57 -12.81
C ILE A 79 8.22 -28.18 -11.34
N LEU A 80 9.07 -27.19 -11.07
CA LEU A 80 9.11 -26.48 -9.80
C LEU A 80 8.13 -25.32 -9.91
N HIS A 81 7.10 -25.30 -9.08
CA HIS A 81 6.13 -24.23 -9.07
C HIS A 81 5.83 -23.79 -7.65
N ARG A 82 6.24 -22.56 -7.33
CA ARG A 82 5.71 -21.84 -6.18
C ARG A 82 4.80 -20.74 -6.68
N PRO A 83 3.49 -20.80 -6.36
CA PRO A 83 2.57 -19.72 -6.71
C PRO A 83 3.00 -18.41 -6.02
N ALA A 84 2.53 -17.29 -6.58
CA ALA A 84 2.85 -15.98 -6.05
C ALA A 84 2.38 -15.84 -4.59
N GLU A 85 3.33 -15.80 -3.66
CA GLU A 85 3.13 -15.66 -2.22
C GLU A 85 3.28 -14.19 -1.80
N ARG A 86 2.56 -13.78 -0.74
CA ARG A 86 2.61 -12.41 -0.23
C ARG A 86 3.91 -12.13 0.51
N MET A 87 4.55 -11.02 0.14
CA MET A 87 5.67 -10.44 0.86
C MET A 87 5.23 -9.21 1.63
N ARG A 88 5.74 -9.06 2.85
CA ARG A 88 5.50 -7.87 3.67
C ARG A 88 6.29 -6.69 3.09
N PRO A 89 5.91 -5.44 3.43
CA PRO A 89 6.76 -4.28 3.21
C PRO A 89 8.17 -4.50 3.75
N GLU A 90 9.17 -3.95 3.05
CA GLU A 90 10.56 -3.88 3.52
C GLU A 90 11.08 -5.22 4.09
N SER A 91 10.91 -6.30 3.33
CA SER A 91 11.16 -7.66 3.81
C SER A 91 11.91 -8.53 2.82
N THR A 92 12.58 -9.54 3.35
CA THR A 92 13.24 -10.60 2.57
C THR A 92 12.63 -11.94 2.95
N ILE A 93 12.27 -12.74 1.95
CA ILE A 93 11.85 -14.14 2.12
C ILE A 93 12.81 -15.07 1.39
N ARG A 94 12.93 -16.29 1.91
CA ARG A 94 13.83 -17.32 1.37
C ARG A 94 13.12 -18.65 1.35
N TRP A 95 13.32 -19.41 0.29
CA TRP A 95 12.85 -20.78 0.20
C TRP A 95 13.70 -21.58 -0.78
N SER A 96 13.46 -22.88 -0.81
CA SER A 96 14.13 -23.80 -1.71
C SER A 96 13.14 -24.76 -2.34
N GLU A 97 13.39 -25.13 -3.59
CA GLU A 97 12.60 -26.11 -4.35
C GLU A 97 13.52 -27.25 -4.83
N ASP A 98 13.12 -28.52 -4.62
CA ASP A 98 13.95 -29.69 -4.92
C ASP A 98 13.46 -30.43 -6.17
N CYS A 99 14.38 -30.68 -7.11
CA CYS A 99 14.14 -31.48 -8.31
C CYS A 99 13.98 -32.97 -8.01
N GLY A 100 14.45 -33.43 -6.85
CA GLY A 100 14.48 -34.82 -6.44
C GLY A 100 15.81 -35.53 -6.75
N PRO A 101 15.93 -36.80 -6.36
CA PRO A 101 17.19 -37.55 -6.47
C PRO A 101 17.72 -37.63 -7.91
N GLY A 102 18.99 -37.28 -8.10
CA GLY A 102 19.68 -37.36 -9.40
C GLY A 102 19.22 -36.36 -10.45
N ALA A 103 18.34 -35.42 -10.10
CA ALA A 103 17.87 -34.37 -10.99
C ALA A 103 18.42 -33.00 -10.59
N HIS A 104 18.56 -32.09 -11.54
CA HIS A 104 19.10 -30.74 -11.33
C HIS A 104 18.23 -29.67 -11.99
N PRO A 105 18.19 -28.43 -11.46
CA PRO A 105 17.51 -27.32 -12.15
C PRO A 105 18.18 -27.03 -13.49
N ILE A 106 17.39 -26.91 -14.57
CA ILE A 106 17.88 -26.56 -15.91
C ILE A 106 17.35 -25.23 -16.43
N LEU A 107 16.19 -24.80 -15.94
CA LEU A 107 15.58 -23.51 -16.26
C LEU A 107 14.81 -23.01 -15.04
N TRP A 108 14.87 -21.71 -14.78
CA TRP A 108 14.07 -21.07 -13.74
C TRP A 108 13.76 -19.63 -14.07
N SER A 109 12.62 -19.17 -13.58
CA SER A 109 12.14 -17.80 -13.68
C SER A 109 11.51 -17.41 -12.33
N PRO A 110 12.33 -16.90 -11.39
CA PRO A 110 11.80 -16.33 -10.17
C PRO A 110 11.22 -14.96 -10.52
N ASN A 111 10.08 -14.63 -9.91
CA ASN A 111 9.40 -13.38 -10.14
C ASN A 111 9.03 -12.72 -8.82
N ALA A 112 9.18 -11.41 -8.74
CA ALA A 112 8.63 -10.61 -7.67
C ALA A 112 8.00 -9.35 -8.27
N ARG A 113 6.99 -8.82 -7.58
CA ARG A 113 6.24 -7.66 -8.04
C ARG A 113 5.59 -6.93 -6.89
N THR A 114 5.77 -5.61 -6.83
CA THR A 114 5.08 -4.77 -5.85
C THR A 114 3.60 -4.62 -6.18
N ASP A 115 2.77 -4.34 -5.18
CA ASP A 115 1.37 -3.98 -5.42
C ASP A 115 1.26 -2.66 -6.21
N TYR A 116 2.22 -1.75 -6.04
CA TYR A 116 2.32 -0.51 -6.81
C TYR A 116 2.50 -0.77 -8.30
N ASP A 117 3.46 -1.61 -8.69
CA ASP A 117 3.69 -1.96 -10.10
C ASP A 117 2.50 -2.68 -10.72
N ARG A 118 1.78 -3.47 -9.91
CA ARG A 118 0.54 -4.13 -10.34
C ARG A 118 -0.56 -3.12 -10.64
N LEU A 119 -0.74 -2.11 -9.78
CA LEU A 119 -1.72 -1.05 -10.01
C LEU A 119 -1.38 -0.22 -11.24
N ARG A 120 -0.13 0.21 -11.38
CA ARG A 120 0.34 1.02 -12.52
C ARG A 120 0.12 0.32 -13.86
N ASP A 121 0.41 -0.99 -13.95
CA ASP A 121 0.17 -1.73 -15.19
C ASP A 121 -1.31 -1.93 -15.49
N ASN A 122 -2.15 -2.10 -14.46
CA ASN A 122 -3.59 -2.18 -14.65
C ASN A 122 -4.15 -0.86 -15.20
N GLU A 123 -3.68 0.27 -14.68
CA GLU A 123 -4.06 1.61 -15.18
C GLU A 123 -3.62 1.78 -16.63
N ARG A 124 -2.35 1.49 -16.95
CA ARG A 124 -1.84 1.53 -18.32
C ARG A 124 -2.62 0.63 -19.28
N THR A 125 -3.02 -0.56 -18.83
CA THR A 125 -3.81 -1.48 -19.66
C THR A 125 -5.18 -0.89 -19.98
N ARG A 126 -5.84 -0.28 -18.99
CA ARG A 126 -7.14 0.38 -19.18
C ARG A 126 -7.04 1.56 -20.15
N ASP A 127 -5.96 2.34 -20.09
CA ASP A 127 -5.77 3.49 -20.98
C ASP A 127 -5.57 3.07 -22.44
N ASN A 128 -5.00 1.88 -22.70
CA ASN A 128 -4.78 1.37 -24.06
C ASN A 128 -6.03 0.76 -24.71
N ASP A 129 -7.09 0.51 -23.93
CA ASP A 129 -8.35 -0.08 -24.40
C ASP A 129 -9.37 0.97 -24.89
N PHE A 130 -9.03 2.27 -24.85
CA PHE A 130 -9.84 3.40 -25.34
C PHE A 130 -9.15 4.14 -26.50
#